data_AF-A0A2V6W3E0-F1
#
_entry.id   AF-A0A2V6W3E0-F1
#
_cell.length_a   1.000
_cell.length_b   1.000
_cell.length_c   1.000
_cell.angle_alpha   90.00
_cell.angle_beta   90.00
_cell.angle_gamma   90.00
#
_symmetry.space_group_name_H-M   'P 1'
#
loop_
_entity.id
_entity.type
_entity.pdbx_description
1 polymer ?
#
loop_
_entity_poly.entity_id
_entity_poly.type
_entity_poly.pdbx_seq_one_letter_code
_entity_poly.pdbx_strand_id
1 'polypeptide(L)'
;MSEATRWPEIRARHGAVAAPHALASDAGLAILRAGGNALDAAIAAAVTLAVVYPHMNGVGGDNLWLVYDAGRGRLRALNAAGRSASAADLESYRRRFGDAIPARGGAAALTVPGAVSGWWEAHRYS
;
A
#
# COMPACT_ATOMS: atom_id res chain seq x y z
N MET A 1 -4.74 9.07 34.57
CA MET A 1 -3.99 9.96 33.64
C MET A 1 -3.33 9.07 32.63
N SER A 2 -3.54 9.30 31.32
CA SER A 2 -2.90 8.53 30.25
C SER A 2 -1.38 8.67 30.35
N GLU A 3 -0.65 7.57 30.16
CA GLU A 3 0.82 7.54 30.08
C GLU A 3 1.30 8.48 28.96
N ALA A 4 2.41 9.20 29.18
CA ALA A 4 2.91 10.19 28.23
C ALA A 4 3.54 9.48 27.02
N THR A 5 2.89 9.57 25.86
CA THR A 5 3.41 9.09 24.58
C THR A 5 4.28 10.16 23.90
N ARG A 6 5.21 9.73 23.03
CA ARG A 6 6.08 10.66 22.25
C ARG A 6 5.28 11.68 21.42
N TRP A 7 4.09 11.30 20.96
CA TRP A 7 3.13 12.19 20.29
C TRP A 7 1.78 12.13 20.99
N PRO A 8 1.04 13.25 21.08
CA PRO A 8 -0.27 13.27 21.70
C PRO A 8 -1.29 12.45 20.91
N GLU A 9 -2.28 11.89 21.61
CA GLU A 9 -3.48 11.32 20.99
C GLU A 9 -4.19 12.39 20.14
N ILE A 10 -4.49 12.09 18.89
CA ILE A 10 -5.22 12.99 17.99
C ILE A 10 -6.69 12.60 17.98
N ARG A 11 -7.56 13.59 18.22
CA ARG A 11 -9.02 13.46 18.12
C ARG A 11 -9.55 14.38 17.05
N ALA A 12 -10.35 13.83 16.14
CA ALA A 12 -10.97 14.58 15.06
C ALA A 12 -12.45 14.19 14.91
N ARG A 13 -13.29 15.14 14.48
CA ARG A 13 -14.74 14.92 14.29
C ARG A 13 -15.10 14.37 12.91
N HIS A 14 -14.26 14.60 11.91
CA HIS A 14 -14.58 14.30 10.50
C HIS A 14 -13.68 13.22 9.89
N GLY A 15 -12.44 13.10 10.35
CA GLY A 15 -11.50 12.09 9.86
C GLY A 15 -10.08 12.34 10.33
N ALA A 16 -9.24 11.31 10.24
CA ALA A 16 -7.81 11.36 10.54
C ALA A 16 -7.05 10.47 9.55
N VAL A 17 -5.81 10.84 9.24
CA VAL A 17 -4.91 10.07 8.37
C VAL A 17 -3.58 9.91 9.08
N ALA A 18 -3.04 8.68 9.07
CA ALA A 18 -1.73 8.37 9.60
C ALA A 18 -0.92 7.59 8.56
N ALA A 19 0.29 8.06 8.29
CA ALA A 19 1.23 7.46 7.35
C ALA A 19 2.67 7.60 7.90
N PRO A 20 3.63 6.78 7.44
CA PRO A 20 5.02 6.85 7.90
C PRO A 20 5.78 8.11 7.45
N HIS A 21 5.15 8.97 6.64
CA HIS A 21 5.73 10.22 6.16
C HIS A 21 4.69 11.36 6.24
N ALA A 22 5.08 12.52 6.79
CA ALA A 22 4.17 13.65 7.03
C ALA A 22 3.45 14.10 5.74
N LEU A 23 4.19 14.28 4.64
CA LEU A 23 3.60 14.64 3.34
C LEU A 23 2.54 13.66 2.82
N ALA A 24 2.65 12.36 3.15
CA ALA A 24 1.64 11.38 2.77
C ALA A 24 0.38 11.50 3.64
N SER A 25 0.53 11.75 4.94
CA SER A 25 -0.60 12.07 5.82
C SER A 25 -1.30 13.35 5.37
N ASP A 26 -0.54 14.38 4.98
CA ASP A 26 -1.08 15.65 4.48
C ASP A 26 -1.83 15.47 3.15
N ALA A 27 -1.30 14.67 2.23
CA ALA A 27 -1.97 14.35 0.97
C ALA A 27 -3.32 13.65 1.19
N GLY A 28 -3.36 12.64 2.07
CA GLY A 28 -4.62 11.98 2.43
C GLY A 28 -5.60 12.94 3.13
N LEU A 29 -5.11 13.79 4.04
CA LEU A 29 -5.94 14.78 4.71
C LEU A 29 -6.50 15.83 3.74
N ALA A 30 -5.73 16.23 2.72
CA ALA A 30 -6.19 17.13 1.68
C ALA A 30 -7.37 16.53 0.90
N ILE A 31 -7.33 15.23 0.60
CA ILE A 31 -8.44 14.53 -0.05
C ILE A 31 -9.68 14.45 0.84
N LEU A 32 -9.53 14.15 2.13
CA LEU A 32 -10.66 14.20 3.07
C LEU A 32 -11.29 15.60 3.12
N ARG A 33 -10.46 16.66 3.13
CA ARG A 33 -10.93 18.06 3.10
C ARG A 33 -11.62 18.43 1.79
N ALA A 34 -11.24 17.79 0.69
CA ALA A 34 -11.88 17.95 -0.61
C ALA A 34 -13.19 17.14 -0.74
N GLY A 35 -13.60 16.41 0.30
CA GLY A 35 -14.84 15.63 0.31
C GLY A 35 -14.68 14.17 -0.13
N GLY A 36 -13.44 13.70 -0.34
CA GLY A 36 -13.17 12.27 -0.57
C GLY A 36 -13.38 11.44 0.70
N ASN A 37 -13.55 10.13 0.53
CA ASN A 37 -13.74 9.21 1.65
C ASN A 37 -12.39 8.65 2.16
N ALA A 38 -12.46 7.69 3.10
CA ALA A 38 -11.27 7.05 3.68
C ALA A 38 -10.42 6.27 2.66
N LEU A 39 -11.04 5.69 1.62
CA LEU A 39 -10.33 4.98 0.55
C LEU A 39 -9.59 5.95 -0.35
N ASP A 40 -10.24 7.03 -0.78
CA ASP A 40 -9.59 8.07 -1.61
C ASP A 40 -8.40 8.69 -0.87
N ALA A 41 -8.54 8.97 0.43
CA ALA A 41 -7.48 9.50 1.28
C ALA A 41 -6.31 8.51 1.43
N ALA A 42 -6.60 7.23 1.63
CA ALA A 42 -5.58 6.18 1.73
C ALA A 42 -4.85 5.98 0.39
N ILE A 43 -5.54 6.05 -0.74
CA ILE A 43 -4.92 5.98 -2.08
C ILE A 43 -3.99 7.18 -2.29
N ALA A 44 -4.43 8.39 -1.97
CA ALA A 44 -3.58 9.58 -2.08
C ALA A 44 -2.33 9.47 -1.21
N ALA A 45 -2.47 9.04 0.04
CA ALA A 45 -1.32 8.78 0.92
C ALA A 45 -0.38 7.72 0.33
N ALA A 46 -0.90 6.60 -0.19
CA ALA A 46 -0.10 5.52 -0.77
C ALA A 46 0.67 5.96 -2.03
N VAL A 47 0.03 6.73 -2.92
CA VAL A 47 0.66 7.30 -4.11
C VAL A 47 1.76 8.29 -3.71
N THR A 48 1.51 9.14 -2.72
CA THR A 48 2.55 10.05 -2.20
C THR A 48 3.73 9.30 -1.61
N LEU A 49 3.51 8.20 -0.87
CA LEU A 49 4.59 7.37 -0.32
C LEU A 49 5.50 6.79 -1.40
N ALA A 50 4.95 6.40 -2.55
CA ALA A 50 5.75 5.91 -3.68
C ALA A 50 6.74 6.96 -4.22
N VAL A 51 6.57 8.24 -3.88
CA VAL A 51 7.46 9.35 -4.26
C VAL A 51 8.35 9.78 -3.09
N VAL A 52 7.77 10.01 -1.91
CA VAL A 52 8.49 10.60 -0.76
C VAL A 52 9.11 9.57 0.18
N TYR A 53 8.78 8.29 0.02
CA TYR A 53 9.26 7.18 0.84
C TYR A 53 9.76 5.97 0.01
N PRO A 54 10.54 6.20 -1.08
CA PRO A 54 10.83 5.18 -2.10
C PRO A 54 11.79 4.07 -1.64
N HIS A 55 12.49 4.28 -0.52
CA HIS A 55 13.37 3.27 0.05
C HIS A 55 12.62 2.13 0.76
N MET A 56 11.29 2.28 0.95
CA MET A 56 10.45 1.30 1.65
C MET A 56 9.29 0.78 0.78
N ASN A 57 8.80 1.54 -0.20
CA ASN A 57 7.79 1.08 -1.15
C ASN A 57 7.88 1.80 -2.51
N GLY A 58 7.02 1.43 -3.47
CA GLY A 58 6.91 2.10 -4.75
C GLY A 58 5.87 1.46 -5.67
N VAL A 59 5.66 2.06 -6.85
CA VAL A 59 4.68 1.58 -7.85
C VAL A 59 4.99 0.18 -8.41
N GLY A 60 6.24 -0.28 -8.27
CA GLY A 60 6.68 -1.62 -8.63
C GLY A 60 6.47 -2.68 -7.55
N GLY A 61 5.86 -2.31 -6.42
CA GLY A 61 5.57 -3.22 -5.31
C GLY A 61 4.13 -3.74 -5.31
N ASP A 62 3.70 -4.14 -4.12
CA ASP A 62 2.39 -4.74 -3.85
C ASP A 62 1.66 -3.97 -2.73
N ASN A 63 0.37 -4.25 -2.54
CA ASN A 63 -0.36 -3.77 -1.37
C ASN A 63 -1.46 -4.74 -0.90
N LEU A 64 -1.83 -4.59 0.37
CA LEU A 64 -2.90 -5.33 1.03
C LEU A 64 -3.81 -4.32 1.73
N TRP A 65 -5.11 -4.49 1.58
CA TRP A 65 -6.08 -3.57 2.17
C TRP A 65 -7.02 -4.31 3.11
N LEU A 66 -7.35 -3.64 4.22
CA LEU A 66 -8.50 -3.95 5.05
C LEU A 66 -9.40 -2.73 5.05
N VAL A 67 -10.62 -2.92 4.55
CA VAL A 67 -11.58 -1.84 4.32
C VAL A 67 -12.84 -2.18 5.08
N TYR A 68 -13.16 -1.35 6.07
CA TYR A 68 -14.41 -1.47 6.81
C TYR A 68 -15.41 -0.41 6.37
N ASP A 69 -16.53 -0.86 5.81
CA ASP A 69 -17.66 -0.01 5.48
C ASP A 69 -18.62 -0.02 6.67
N ALA A 70 -18.63 1.07 7.42
CA ALA A 70 -19.49 1.23 8.60
C ALA A 70 -20.98 1.33 8.21
N GLY A 71 -21.30 1.91 7.05
CA GLY A 71 -22.69 2.04 6.58
C GLY A 71 -23.30 0.69 6.23
N ARG A 72 -22.48 -0.27 5.80
CA ARG A 72 -22.91 -1.64 5.49
C ARG A 72 -22.53 -2.68 6.56
N GLY A 73 -21.82 -2.28 7.61
CA GLY A 73 -21.29 -3.18 8.64
C GLY A 73 -20.40 -4.29 8.07
N ARG A 74 -19.63 -4.01 7.02
CA ARG A 74 -18.91 -5.03 6.25
C ARG A 74 -17.42 -4.76 6.17
N LEU A 75 -16.63 -5.77 6.55
CA LEU A 75 -15.19 -5.81 6.30
C LEU A 75 -14.90 -6.45 4.94
N ARG A 76 -13.99 -5.85 4.18
CA ARG A 76 -13.42 -6.39 2.94
C ARG A 76 -11.91 -6.43 3.07
N ALA A 77 -11.31 -7.48 2.52
CA ALA A 77 -9.88 -7.59 2.35
C ALA A 77 -9.56 -7.62 0.86
N LEU A 78 -8.54 -6.86 0.44
CA LEU A 78 -8.01 -6.90 -0.93
C LEU A 78 -6.56 -7.35 -0.86
N ASN A 79 -6.26 -8.42 -1.59
CA ASN A 79 -4.89 -8.88 -1.79
C ASN A 79 -4.45 -8.47 -3.20
N ALA A 80 -3.60 -7.45 -3.28
CA ALA A 80 -2.94 -7.04 -4.51
C ALA A 80 -1.43 -7.34 -4.44
N ALA A 81 -1.10 -8.56 -4.00
CA ALA A 81 0.22 -9.13 -4.15
C ALA A 81 0.35 -9.85 -5.51
N GLY A 82 1.38 -9.48 -6.26
CA GLY A 82 1.71 -10.06 -7.55
C GLY A 82 1.89 -11.57 -7.54
N ARG A 83 1.39 -12.24 -8.57
CA ARG A 83 1.81 -13.62 -8.89
C ARG A 83 3.21 -13.62 -9.50
N SER A 84 3.89 -14.77 -9.44
CA SER A 84 5.13 -15.00 -10.17
C SER A 84 4.91 -14.80 -11.68
N ALA A 85 5.93 -14.28 -12.36
CA ALA A 85 5.95 -14.12 -13.79
C ALA A 85 5.73 -15.47 -14.48
N SER A 86 4.95 -15.50 -15.57
CA SER A 86 4.66 -16.74 -16.30
C SER A 86 5.90 -17.43 -16.86
N ALA A 87 6.96 -16.66 -17.14
CA ALA A 87 8.25 -17.17 -17.60
C ALA A 87 9.20 -17.59 -16.45
N ALA A 88 8.80 -17.43 -15.18
CA ALA A 88 9.59 -17.88 -14.05
C ALA A 88 9.47 -19.40 -13.91
N ASP A 89 10.50 -20.09 -14.40
CA ASP A 89 10.61 -21.55 -14.36
C ASP A 89 11.66 -22.00 -13.35
N LEU A 90 11.32 -23.00 -12.53
CA LEU A 90 12.19 -23.48 -11.44
C LEU A 90 13.49 -24.09 -11.96
N GLU A 91 13.44 -24.87 -13.04
CA GLU A 91 14.63 -25.53 -13.59
C GLU A 91 15.59 -24.50 -14.18
N SER A 92 15.08 -23.54 -14.94
CA SER A 92 15.83 -22.42 -15.49
C SER A 92 16.50 -21.58 -14.40
N TYR A 93 15.78 -21.26 -13.32
CA TYR A 93 16.35 -20.54 -12.19
C TYR A 93 17.44 -21.34 -11.48
N ARG A 94 17.24 -22.65 -11.26
CA ARG A 94 18.27 -23.52 -10.66
C ARG A 94 19.53 -23.59 -11.50
N ARG A 95 19.40 -23.76 -12.82
CA ARG A 95 20.57 -23.78 -13.74
C ARG A 95 21.34 -22.46 -13.71
N ARG A 96 20.64 -21.32 -13.57
CA ARG A 96 21.25 -19.99 -13.66
C ARG A 96 21.77 -19.44 -12.34
N PHE A 97 21.11 -19.77 -11.22
CA PHE A 97 21.36 -19.15 -9.91
C PHE A 97 21.61 -20.17 -8.78
N GLY A 98 21.52 -21.48 -9.04
CA GLY A 98 21.70 -22.52 -8.03
C GLY A 98 20.46 -22.65 -7.13
N ASP A 99 20.69 -22.75 -5.82
CA ASP A 99 19.63 -23.09 -4.85
C ASP A 99 18.77 -21.91 -4.39
N ALA A 100 19.08 -20.68 -4.82
CA ALA A 100 18.39 -19.47 -4.37
C ALA A 100 18.09 -18.49 -5.50
N ILE A 101 16.96 -17.80 -5.39
CA ILE A 101 16.63 -16.64 -6.24
C ILE A 101 17.60 -15.50 -5.86
N PRO A 102 18.18 -14.78 -6.84
CA PRO A 102 19.04 -13.64 -6.53
C PRO A 102 18.26 -12.55 -5.78
N ALA A 103 18.92 -11.83 -4.86
CA ALA A 103 18.26 -10.79 -4.06
C ALA A 103 18.01 -9.47 -4.82
N ARG A 104 18.73 -9.24 -5.93
CA ARG A 104 18.70 -8.01 -6.73
C ARG A 104 18.84 -8.30 -8.22
N GLY A 105 18.52 -7.32 -9.05
CA GLY A 105 18.56 -7.41 -10.51
C GLY A 105 17.27 -7.94 -11.13
N GLY A 106 17.19 -7.96 -12.46
CA GLY A 106 15.96 -8.30 -13.17
C GLY A 106 15.39 -9.70 -12.85
N ALA A 107 16.26 -10.68 -12.58
CA ALA A 107 15.83 -12.01 -12.18
C ALA A 107 15.29 -12.09 -10.73
N ALA A 108 15.58 -11.09 -9.90
CA ALA A 108 14.97 -10.96 -8.58
C ALA A 108 13.57 -10.31 -8.65
N ALA A 109 13.30 -9.52 -9.69
CA ALA A 109 12.03 -8.87 -9.94
C ALA A 109 11.09 -9.80 -10.74
N LEU A 110 10.76 -10.96 -10.15
CA LEU A 110 10.02 -12.04 -10.82
C LEU A 110 8.53 -12.12 -10.49
N THR A 111 7.95 -11.10 -9.85
CA THR A 111 6.51 -11.00 -9.59
C THR A 111 5.90 -9.82 -10.33
N VAL A 112 4.62 -9.93 -10.69
CA VAL A 112 3.87 -8.84 -11.34
C VAL A 112 3.54 -7.76 -10.31
N PRO A 113 3.94 -6.48 -10.49
CA PRO A 113 3.61 -5.44 -9.52
C PRO A 113 2.10 -5.26 -9.31
N GLY A 114 1.63 -5.40 -8.06
CA GLY A 114 0.22 -5.26 -7.72
C GLY A 114 -0.20 -3.88 -7.22
N ALA A 115 0.74 -2.97 -6.95
CA ALA A 115 0.47 -1.70 -6.29
C ALA A 115 -0.64 -0.87 -6.98
N VAL A 116 -0.45 -0.57 -8.27
CA VAL A 116 -1.37 0.28 -9.04
C VAL A 116 -2.73 -0.40 -9.22
N SER A 117 -2.77 -1.70 -9.52
CA SER A 117 -4.02 -2.45 -9.63
C SER A 117 -4.78 -2.50 -8.31
N GLY A 118 -4.07 -2.62 -7.18
CA GLY A 118 -4.67 -2.61 -5.85
C GLY A 118 -5.29 -1.27 -5.49
N TRP A 119 -4.63 -0.16 -5.84
CA TRP A 119 -5.20 1.19 -5.68
C TRP A 119 -6.47 1.37 -6.50
N TRP A 120 -6.45 0.91 -7.76
CA TRP A 120 -7.61 0.96 -8.63
C TRP A 120 -8.78 0.12 -8.11
N GLU A 121 -8.52 -1.12 -7.69
CA GLU A 121 -9.58 -1.97 -7.15
C GLU A 121 -10.13 -1.43 -5.82
N ALA A 122 -9.29 -0.87 -4.96
CA ALA A 122 -9.74 -0.16 -3.76
C ALA A 122 -10.62 1.06 -4.10
N HIS A 123 -10.27 1.84 -5.14
CA HIS A 123 -11.09 2.98 -5.58
C HIS A 123 -12.48 2.55 -6.05
N ARG A 124 -12.63 1.34 -6.61
CA ARG A 124 -13.94 0.80 -6.99
C ARG A 124 -14.85 0.47 -5.79
N TYR A 125 -14.31 0.47 -4.56
CA TYR A 125 -15.09 0.35 -3.33
C TYR A 125 -15.45 1.70 -2.71
N SER A 126 -14.92 2.80 -3.26
CA SER A 126 -15.13 4.17 -2.82
C SER A 126 -16.59 4.59 -3.00
#